data_AF-A0A6G0UCW4-F1
#
_entry.id   AF-A0A6G0UCW4-F1
#
_cell.length_a   1.000
_cell.length_b   1.000
_cell.length_c   1.000
_cell.angle_alpha   90.00
_cell.angle_beta   90.00
_cell.angle_gamma   90.00
#
_symmetry.space_group_name_H-M   'P 1'
#
loop_
_entity.id
_entity.type
_entity.pdbx_description
1 polymer ?
#
loop_
_entity_poly.entity_id
_entity_poly.type
_entity_poly.pdbx_seq_one_letter_code
_entity_poly.pdbx_strand_id
1 'polypeptide(L)'
;PFAGRTSIQRQQVKKLRRGKDAWVPSTIAQETGSEDITDRIEKVRKDIRGLLNKITPSTFDELSLEFINKKVWQDQNTLPTVVELIFTKAVEEPTFVKIYSDLCRLQHEAELSHGGPQKEKQFHTTVVRKCQNIFEGTTQTPAQASLQRYT
;
A
#
# COMPACT_ATOMS: atom_id res chain seq x y z
N PRO A 1 51.13 -17.01 -3.51
CA PRO A 1 50.28 -17.46 -4.64
C PRO A 1 48.83 -17.66 -4.18
N PHE A 2 47.95 -16.69 -4.48
CA PHE A 2 46.53 -16.77 -4.14
C PHE A 2 45.81 -17.57 -5.22
N ALA A 3 45.30 -18.76 -4.86
CA ALA A 3 44.45 -19.56 -5.75
C ALA A 3 43.16 -18.78 -6.03
N GLY A 4 42.97 -18.40 -7.30
CA GLY A 4 41.75 -17.73 -7.76
C GLY A 4 40.52 -18.59 -7.47
N ARG A 5 39.45 -17.97 -6.96
CA ARG A 5 38.17 -18.63 -6.73
C ARG A 5 37.67 -19.23 -8.04
N THR A 6 37.33 -20.53 -8.03
CA THR A 6 36.73 -21.21 -9.17
C THR A 6 35.36 -20.61 -9.49
N SER A 7 35.14 -20.33 -10.78
CA SER A 7 33.86 -19.83 -11.28
C SER A 7 32.79 -20.92 -11.11
N ILE A 8 31.71 -20.61 -10.39
CA ILE A 8 30.57 -21.52 -10.25
C ILE A 8 29.89 -21.65 -11.61
N GLN A 9 30.03 -22.82 -12.23
CA GLN A 9 29.31 -23.16 -13.46
C GLN A 9 27.81 -23.18 -13.16
N ARG A 10 27.02 -22.36 -13.88
CA ARG A 10 25.56 -22.35 -13.74
C ARG A 10 25.00 -23.68 -14.27
N GLN A 11 24.69 -24.60 -13.37
CA GLN A 11 24.03 -25.85 -13.72
C GLN A 11 22.63 -25.54 -14.27
N GLN A 12 22.25 -26.17 -15.38
CA GLN A 12 20.89 -26.02 -15.92
C GLN A 12 19.88 -26.60 -14.93
N VAL A 13 19.09 -25.73 -14.31
CA VAL A 13 18.06 -26.12 -13.36
C VAL A 13 16.84 -26.62 -14.14
N LYS A 14 16.38 -27.84 -13.82
CA LYS A 14 15.17 -28.44 -14.40
C LYS A 14 13.96 -27.53 -14.14
N LYS A 15 13.17 -27.27 -15.19
CA LYS A 15 11.97 -26.42 -15.11
C LYS A 15 11.00 -26.95 -14.04
N LEU A 16 10.72 -26.12 -13.03
CA LEU A 16 9.80 -26.46 -11.94
C LEU A 16 8.35 -26.49 -12.46
N ARG A 17 7.56 -27.44 -11.95
CA ARG A 17 6.11 -27.49 -12.21
C ARG A 17 5.45 -26.34 -11.44
N ARG A 18 4.67 -25.49 -12.12
CA ARG A 18 3.84 -24.49 -11.43
C ARG A 18 2.68 -25.20 -10.72
N GLY A 19 2.44 -24.85 -9.46
CA GLY A 19 1.22 -25.22 -8.76
C GLY A 19 0.01 -24.48 -9.33
N LYS A 20 -1.21 -24.98 -9.04
CA LYS A 20 -2.46 -24.35 -9.48
C LYS A 20 -2.64 -22.94 -8.92
N ASP A 21 -2.14 -22.69 -7.71
CA ASP A 21 -2.18 -21.40 -7.00
C ASP A 21 -0.83 -20.65 -7.04
N ALA A 22 0.01 -20.93 -8.05
CA ALA A 22 1.29 -20.25 -8.18
C ALA A 22 1.07 -18.76 -8.50
N TRP A 23 1.81 -17.87 -7.83
CA TRP A 23 1.81 -16.45 -8.13
C TRP A 23 2.19 -16.22 -9.61
N VAL A 24 1.38 -15.41 -10.31
CA VAL A 24 1.61 -15.05 -11.71
C VAL A 24 1.94 -13.55 -11.80
N PRO A 25 3.06 -13.16 -12.43
CA PRO A 25 3.39 -11.76 -12.66
C PRO A 25 2.32 -11.08 -13.53
N SER A 26 1.99 -9.82 -13.21
CA SER A 26 0.98 -9.05 -13.94
C SER A 26 1.28 -8.89 -15.43
N THR A 27 2.55 -8.90 -15.84
CA THR A 27 2.97 -8.87 -17.25
C THR A 27 2.44 -10.06 -18.06
N ILE A 28 2.13 -11.19 -17.41
CA ILE A 28 1.64 -12.41 -18.04
C ILE A 28 0.10 -12.51 -17.91
N ALA A 29 -0.51 -11.73 -17.02
CA ALA A 29 -1.94 -11.82 -16.69
C ALA A 29 -2.83 -10.82 -17.47
N GLN A 30 -2.27 -9.93 -18.29
CA GLN A 30 -3.00 -8.82 -18.93
C GLN A 30 -3.83 -9.19 -20.17
N GLU A 31 -4.06 -10.46 -20.49
CA GLU A 31 -4.67 -10.87 -21.77
C GLU A 31 -6.21 -10.81 -21.82
N THR A 32 -6.91 -10.50 -20.73
CA THR A 32 -8.39 -10.45 -20.74
C THR A 32 -8.90 -9.05 -20.41
N GLY A 33 -9.30 -8.32 -21.47
CA GLY A 33 -9.79 -6.95 -21.39
C GLY A 33 -11.20 -6.80 -20.83
N SER A 34 -11.32 -6.02 -19.77
CA SER A 34 -12.26 -4.90 -19.61
C SER A 34 -11.71 -4.06 -18.46
N GLU A 35 -11.53 -2.74 -18.60
CA GLU A 35 -11.12 -1.89 -17.48
C GLU A 35 -12.30 -1.71 -16.52
N ASP A 36 -12.53 -2.70 -15.65
CA ASP A 36 -13.54 -2.58 -14.60
C ASP A 36 -13.07 -1.61 -13.53
N ILE A 37 -14.02 -0.98 -12.83
CA ILE A 37 -13.75 -0.07 -11.71
C ILE A 37 -12.90 -0.79 -10.64
N THR A 38 -13.13 -2.10 -10.45
CA THR A 38 -12.35 -2.93 -9.53
C THR A 38 -10.87 -3.02 -9.94
N ASP A 39 -10.56 -3.17 -11.22
CA ASP A 39 -9.17 -3.22 -11.72
C ASP A 39 -8.44 -1.90 -11.49
N ARG A 40 -9.14 -0.77 -11.67
CA ARG A 40 -8.56 0.57 -11.39
C ARG A 40 -8.25 0.72 -9.90
N ILE A 41 -9.17 0.32 -9.02
CA ILE A 41 -8.94 0.35 -7.56
C ILE A 41 -7.78 -0.57 -7.18
N GLU A 42 -7.72 -1.77 -7.74
CA GLU A 42 -6.67 -2.73 -7.42
C GLU A 42 -5.29 -2.25 -7.90
N LYS A 43 -5.23 -1.62 -9.08
CA LYS A 43 -4.01 -1.00 -9.60
C LYS A 43 -3.51 0.11 -8.68
N VAL A 44 -4.38 1.03 -8.28
CA VAL A 44 -4.02 2.10 -7.33
C VAL A 44 -3.54 1.50 -6.01
N ARG A 45 -4.25 0.49 -5.48
CA ARG A 45 -3.86 -0.21 -4.26
C ARG A 45 -2.48 -0.87 -4.37
N LYS A 46 -2.18 -1.53 -5.49
CA LYS A 46 -0.87 -2.16 -5.77
C LYS A 46 0.25 -1.12 -5.83
N ASP A 47 0.02 -0.01 -6.52
CA ASP A 47 0.97 1.11 -6.62
C ASP A 47 1.28 1.69 -5.24
N ILE A 48 0.25 2.05 -4.47
CA ILE A 48 0.42 2.63 -3.12
C ILE A 48 1.10 1.63 -2.19
N ARG A 49 0.77 0.33 -2.26
CA ARG A 49 1.47 -0.70 -1.49
C ARG A 49 2.95 -0.76 -1.83
N GLY A 50 3.29 -0.67 -3.11
CA GLY A 50 4.68 -0.61 -3.57
C GLY A 50 5.43 0.59 -3.00
N LEU A 51 4.79 1.76 -2.97
CA LEU A 51 5.34 2.99 -2.42
C LEU A 51 5.56 2.87 -0.90
N LEU A 52 4.54 2.44 -0.16
CA LEU A 52 4.60 2.26 1.31
C LEU A 52 5.60 1.19 1.74
N ASN A 53 5.92 0.22 0.89
CA ASN A 53 6.98 -0.77 1.18
C ASN A 53 8.39 -0.20 1.01
N LYS A 54 8.55 0.87 0.22
CA LYS A 54 9.83 1.54 -0.03
C LYS A 54 10.01 2.78 0.85
N ILE A 55 8.97 3.20 1.59
CA ILE A 55 9.02 4.40 2.41
C ILE A 55 9.89 4.15 3.64
N THR A 56 10.92 4.97 3.78
CA THR A 56 11.89 4.95 4.88
C THR A 56 12.26 6.40 5.20
N PRO A 57 12.89 6.69 6.35
CA PRO A 57 13.33 8.06 6.66
C PRO A 57 14.20 8.67 5.56
N SER A 58 15.05 7.87 4.90
CA SER A 58 15.92 8.32 3.81
C SER A 58 15.22 8.58 2.48
N THR A 59 14.10 7.90 2.22
CA THR A 59 13.35 7.99 0.95
C THR A 59 12.06 8.79 1.08
N PHE A 60 11.79 9.37 2.25
CA PHE A 60 10.52 9.98 2.57
C PHE A 60 10.17 11.16 1.65
N ASP A 61 11.10 12.08 1.42
CA ASP A 61 10.83 13.29 0.65
C ASP A 61 10.41 12.98 -0.80
N GLU A 62 11.11 12.05 -1.45
CA GLU A 62 10.82 11.63 -2.82
C GLU A 62 9.50 10.84 -2.90
N LEU A 63 9.31 9.85 -2.04
CA LEU A 63 8.16 8.95 -2.10
C LEU A 63 6.88 9.60 -1.57
N SER A 64 6.97 10.52 -0.60
CA SER A 64 5.80 11.28 -0.13
C SER A 64 5.26 12.20 -1.23
N LEU A 65 6.14 12.82 -2.03
CA LEU A 65 5.73 13.62 -3.17
C LEU A 65 5.08 12.76 -4.26
N GLU A 66 5.64 11.57 -4.55
CA GLU A 66 5.03 10.62 -5.47
C GLU A 66 3.63 10.21 -4.99
N PHE A 67 3.47 9.97 -3.69
CA PHE A 67 2.18 9.62 -3.09
C PHE A 67 1.15 10.75 -3.26
N ILE A 68 1.54 12.00 -3.00
CA ILE A 68 0.68 13.18 -3.15
C ILE A 68 0.25 13.35 -4.61
N ASN A 69 1.17 13.14 -5.55
CA ASN A 69 0.92 13.26 -6.99
C ASN A 69 -0.11 12.23 -7.51
N LYS A 70 -0.33 11.12 -6.81
CA LYS A 70 -1.40 10.16 -7.13
C LYS A 70 -2.81 10.71 -6.83
N LYS A 71 -2.93 11.82 -6.09
CA LYS A 71 -4.18 12.54 -5.80
C LYS A 71 -5.31 11.63 -5.30
N VAL A 72 -5.01 10.72 -4.38
CA VAL A 72 -5.96 9.71 -3.91
C VAL A 72 -7.24 10.29 -3.28
N TRP A 73 -7.24 11.57 -2.90
CA TRP A 73 -8.43 12.29 -2.42
C TRP A 73 -9.48 12.56 -3.50
N GLN A 74 -9.14 12.41 -4.79
CA GLN A 74 -10.07 12.68 -5.89
C GLN A 74 -11.04 11.51 -6.16
N ASP A 75 -10.69 10.29 -5.75
CA ASP A 75 -11.50 9.10 -6.00
C ASP A 75 -12.01 8.50 -4.68
N GLN A 76 -13.30 8.69 -4.42
CA GLN A 76 -13.98 8.23 -3.20
C GLN A 76 -13.96 6.72 -3.01
N ASN A 77 -13.79 5.93 -4.08
CA ASN A 77 -13.75 4.48 -3.97
C ASN A 77 -12.37 3.96 -3.55
N THR A 78 -11.30 4.65 -3.98
CA THR A 78 -9.93 4.26 -3.63
C THR A 78 -9.48 4.80 -2.28
N LEU A 79 -10.01 5.94 -1.87
CA LEU A 79 -9.59 6.65 -0.66
C LEU A 79 -9.69 5.79 0.62
N PRO A 80 -10.79 5.08 0.92
CA PRO A 80 -10.87 4.20 2.09
C PRO A 80 -9.84 3.07 2.05
N THR A 81 -9.60 2.50 0.87
CA THR A 81 -8.64 1.42 0.66
C THR A 81 -7.20 1.88 0.93
N VAL A 82 -6.87 3.12 0.53
CA VAL A 82 -5.55 3.71 0.78
C VAL A 82 -5.35 4.01 2.26
N VAL A 83 -6.36 4.59 2.93
CA VAL A 83 -6.30 4.86 4.38
C VAL A 83 -6.14 3.55 5.15
N GLU A 84 -6.91 2.51 4.82
CA GLU A 84 -6.77 1.17 5.44
C GLU A 84 -5.33 0.64 5.36
N LEU A 85 -4.70 0.80 4.20
CA LEU A 85 -3.36 0.31 3.95
C LEU A 85 -2.31 1.06 4.79
N ILE A 86 -2.44 2.38 4.93
CA ILE A 86 -1.55 3.18 5.79
C ILE A 86 -1.70 2.75 7.25
N PHE A 87 -2.93 2.59 7.74
CA PHE A 87 -3.16 2.14 9.11
C PHE A 87 -2.62 0.73 9.36
N THR A 88 -2.84 -0.19 8.42
CA THR A 88 -2.31 -1.56 8.51
C THR A 88 -0.79 -1.53 8.64
N LYS A 89 -0.11 -0.76 7.78
CA LYS A 89 1.35 -0.61 7.82
C LYS A 89 1.83 0.05 9.12
N ALA A 90 1.11 1.06 9.63
CA ALA A 90 1.46 1.71 10.90
C ALA A 90 1.33 0.77 12.11
N VAL A 91 0.40 -0.19 12.07
CA VAL A 91 0.24 -1.23 13.09
C VAL A 91 1.30 -2.33 12.95
N GLU A 92 1.61 -2.75 11.72
CA GLU A 92 2.65 -3.75 11.43
C GLU A 92 4.06 -3.23 11.74
N GLU A 93 4.31 -1.93 11.52
CA GLU A 93 5.62 -1.28 11.60
C GLU A 93 5.60 -0.11 12.59
N PRO A 94 5.43 -0.36 13.91
CA PRO A 94 5.26 0.70 14.91
C PRO A 94 6.46 1.64 15.01
N THR A 95 7.67 1.16 14.70
CA THR A 95 8.89 1.98 14.62
C THR A 95 8.78 3.10 13.59
N PHE A 96 7.96 2.92 12.55
CA PHE A 96 7.78 3.87 11.44
C PHE A 96 6.47 4.66 11.53
N VAL A 97 5.75 4.59 12.66
CA VAL A 97 4.46 5.30 12.86
C VAL A 97 4.53 6.80 12.54
N LYS A 98 5.65 7.45 12.92
CA LYS A 98 5.88 8.87 12.63
C LYS A 98 5.85 9.14 11.12
N ILE A 99 6.49 8.31 10.32
CA ILE A 99 6.56 8.45 8.85
C ILE A 99 5.16 8.43 8.26
N TYR A 100 4.30 7.51 8.70
CA TYR A 100 2.92 7.43 8.23
C TYR A 100 2.08 8.64 8.68
N SER A 101 2.28 9.13 9.90
CA SER A 101 1.60 10.34 10.38
C SER A 101 1.99 11.59 9.60
N ASP A 102 3.29 11.75 9.28
CA ASP A 102 3.80 12.85 8.48
C ASP A 102 3.29 12.75 7.02
N LEU A 103 3.20 11.54 6.46
CA LEU A 103 2.60 11.31 5.14
C LEU A 103 1.12 11.73 5.11
N CYS A 104 0.34 11.35 6.12
CA CYS A 104 -1.07 11.77 6.26
C CYS A 104 -1.20 13.30 6.37
N ARG A 105 -0.30 13.96 7.10
CA ARG A 105 -0.29 15.44 7.19
C ARG A 105 -0.02 16.07 5.82
N LEU A 106 1.03 15.65 5.13
CA LEU A 106 1.38 16.20 3.81
C LEU A 106 0.25 16.01 2.79
N GLN A 107 -0.41 14.84 2.84
CA GLN A 107 -1.57 14.57 1.99
C GLN A 107 -2.73 15.52 2.30
N HIS A 108 -2.99 15.79 3.57
CA HIS A 108 -4.00 16.74 3.98
C HIS A 108 -3.67 18.16 3.53
N GLU A 109 -2.43 18.62 3.69
CA GLU A 109 -1.96 19.93 3.23
C GLU A 109 -2.08 20.08 1.70
N ALA A 110 -1.75 19.02 0.96
CA ALA A 110 -1.92 18.99 -0.49
C ALA A 110 -3.40 19.05 -0.88
N GLU A 111 -4.28 18.34 -0.18
CA GLU A 111 -5.73 18.41 -0.37
C GLU A 111 -6.27 19.81 -0.11
N LEU A 112 -5.78 20.52 0.92
CA LEU A 112 -6.17 21.91 1.19
C LEU A 112 -5.72 22.87 0.10
N SER A 113 -4.51 22.65 -0.44
CA SER A 113 -3.93 23.53 -1.45
C SER A 113 -4.56 23.34 -2.84
N HIS A 114 -5.00 22.12 -3.16
CA HIS A 114 -5.55 21.76 -4.47
C HIS A 114 -7.07 21.55 -4.47
N GLY A 115 -7.68 21.48 -3.28
CA GLY A 115 -9.12 21.43 -3.08
C GLY A 115 -9.70 22.83 -3.29
N GLY A 116 -10.71 22.95 -4.16
CA GLY A 116 -11.45 24.20 -4.28
C GLY A 116 -12.08 24.59 -2.93
N PRO A 117 -12.41 25.88 -2.72
CA PRO A 117 -12.90 26.41 -1.44
C PRO A 117 -14.18 25.74 -0.90
N GLN A 118 -14.87 24.97 -1.74
CA GLN A 118 -16.12 24.27 -1.42
C GLN A 118 -15.97 22.74 -1.33
N LYS A 119 -14.78 22.18 -1.61
CA LYS A 119 -14.57 20.73 -1.49
C LYS A 119 -14.27 20.36 -0.04
N GLU A 120 -15.15 19.52 0.51
CA GLU A 120 -14.95 18.89 1.82
C GLU A 120 -13.63 18.09 1.84
N LYS A 121 -12.92 18.13 2.97
CA LYS A 121 -11.63 17.47 3.21
C LYS A 121 -11.80 15.94 3.27
N GLN A 122 -12.00 15.31 2.12
CA GLN A 122 -12.28 13.88 1.99
C GLN A 122 -11.22 13.02 2.69
N PHE A 123 -9.93 13.32 2.52
CA PHE A 123 -8.86 12.52 3.12
C PHE A 123 -8.89 12.61 4.65
N HIS A 124 -8.91 13.83 5.20
CA HIS A 124 -8.98 14.05 6.65
C HIS A 124 -10.21 13.39 7.28
N THR A 125 -11.39 13.59 6.70
CA THR A 125 -12.63 12.98 7.19
C THR A 125 -12.55 11.45 7.19
N THR A 126 -11.94 10.85 6.16
CA THR A 126 -11.76 9.40 6.08
C THR A 126 -10.80 8.88 7.15
N VAL A 127 -9.68 9.57 7.41
CA VAL A 127 -8.73 9.22 8.48
C VAL A 127 -9.40 9.28 9.85
N VAL A 128 -10.13 10.37 10.15
CA VAL A 128 -10.85 10.53 11.43
C VAL A 128 -11.89 9.43 11.62
N ARG A 129 -12.71 9.16 10.60
CA ARG A 129 -13.70 8.06 10.64
C ARG A 129 -13.02 6.71 10.88
N LYS A 130 -11.87 6.46 10.25
CA LYS A 130 -11.13 5.20 10.47
C LYS A 130 -10.62 5.09 11.90
N CYS A 131 -10.05 6.16 12.47
CA CYS A 131 -9.65 6.19 13.88
C CYS A 131 -10.83 5.88 14.81
N GLN A 132 -11.97 6.54 14.57
CA GLN A 132 -13.19 6.34 15.35
C GLN A 132 -13.65 4.88 15.29
N ASN A 133 -13.73 4.30 14.09
CA ASN A 133 -14.11 2.89 13.90
C ASN A 133 -13.16 1.90 14.57
N ILE A 134 -11.85 2.18 14.56
CA ILE A 134 -10.86 1.36 15.28
C ILE A 134 -11.08 1.47 16.79
N PHE A 135 -11.28 2.69 17.28
CA PHE A 135 -11.44 2.96 18.71
C PHE A 135 -12.73 2.35 19.28
N GLU A 136 -13.85 2.48 18.56
CA GLU A 136 -15.16 1.95 18.95
C GLU A 136 -15.25 0.42 18.78
N GLY A 137 -14.22 -0.24 18.23
CA GLY A 137 -14.18 -1.70 18.04
C GLY A 137 -15.06 -2.21 16.88
N THR A 138 -15.57 -1.31 16.04
CA THR A 138 -16.49 -1.61 14.94
C THR A 138 -15.79 -2.25 13.73
N THR A 139 -14.45 -2.16 13.66
CA THR A 139 -13.64 -2.85 12.66
C THR A 139 -12.70 -3.86 13.32
N GLN A 140 -12.94 -5.16 13.13
CA GLN A 140 -11.96 -6.19 13.50
C GLN A 140 -10.68 -5.99 12.68
N THR A 141 -9.60 -5.59 13.33
CA THR A 141 -8.25 -5.69 12.75
C THR A 141 -7.93 -7.15 12.41
N PRO A 142 -7.19 -7.44 11.32
CA PRO A 142 -6.77 -8.81 10.99
C PRO A 142 -5.96 -9.49 12.11
N ALA A 143 -5.27 -8.70 12.95
CA ALA A 143 -4.61 -9.17 14.17
C ALA A 143 -5.58 -9.67 15.26
N GLN A 144 -6.80 -9.14 15.32
CA GLN A 144 -7.84 -9.62 16.25
C GLN A 144 -8.68 -10.76 15.66
N ALA A 145 -8.89 -10.76 14.34
CA ALA A 145 -9.56 -11.87 13.63
C ALA A 145 -8.78 -13.19 13.69
N SER A 146 -7.44 -13.13 13.83
CA SER A 146 -6.59 -14.31 14.00
C SER A 146 -6.63 -14.90 15.42
N LEU A 147 -7.06 -14.13 16.42
CA LEU A 147 -7.26 -14.63 17.80
C LEU A 147 -8.59 -15.37 17.99
N GLN A 148 -9.62 -15.05 17.20
CA GLN A 148 -10.93 -15.72 17.25
C GLN A 148 -10.95 -17.10 16.57
N ARG A 149 -9.87 -17.50 15.89
CA ARG A 149 -9.74 -18.86 15.30
C ARG A 149 -9.23 -19.90 16.30
N TYR A 150 -8.87 -19.48 17.51
CA TYR A 150 -8.35 -20.33 18.59
C TYR A 150 -9.26 -20.37 19.84
N THR A 151 -10.47 -19.84 19.74
CA THR A 151 -11.56 -19.97 20.74
C THR A 151 -12.72 -20.69 20.12
#